data_AF-A0A233SIF0-F1
#
_entry.id   AF-A0A233SIF0-F1
#
_cell.length_a   1.000
_cell.length_b   1.000
_cell.length_c   1.000
_cell.angle_alpha   90.00
_cell.angle_beta   90.00
_cell.angle_gamma   90.00
#
_symmetry.space_group_name_H-M   'P 1'
#
loop_
_entity.id
_entity.type
_entity.pdbx_description
1 polymer ?
#
loop_
_entity_poly.entity_id
_entity_poly.type
_entity_poly.pdbx_seq_one_letter_code
_entity_poly.pdbx_strand_id
1 'polypeptide(L)'
;MEPGTLLYDPATDRIGEYQDRSGPYAMLRPVGGGREWQADPAALRPATDRERLHAGVRAANDRTAALPSAPLDAVGRPPRPVPGCPACLQLAEGREAARAVCDRSAETDANVLLRQHQRQEHRA
;
A
#
# COMPACT_ATOMS: atom_id res chain seq x y z
N MET A 1 -27.88 3.35 20.00
CA MET A 1 -26.71 2.83 19.27
C MET A 1 -25.53 2.94 20.21
N GLU A 2 -24.67 1.95 20.25
CA GLU A 2 -23.48 1.96 21.10
C GLU A 2 -22.29 2.54 20.33
N PRO A 3 -21.45 3.39 20.95
CA PRO A 3 -20.21 3.87 20.37
C PRO A 3 -19.34 2.71 19.85
N GLY A 4 -18.77 2.86 18.65
CA GLY A 4 -18.00 1.81 17.97
C GLY A 4 -18.83 0.89 17.05
N THR A 5 -20.15 1.05 16.98
CA THR A 5 -20.98 0.31 16.02
C THR A 5 -20.72 0.79 14.60
N LEU A 6 -20.42 -0.12 13.67
CA LEU A 6 -20.27 0.20 12.24
C LEU A 6 -21.62 0.30 11.54
N LEU A 7 -21.92 1.48 11.02
CA LEU A 7 -23.16 1.81 10.33
C LEU A 7 -22.88 2.21 8.87
N TYR A 8 -23.75 1.75 7.98
CA TYR A 8 -23.79 2.19 6.59
C TYR A 8 -24.75 3.37 6.48
N ASP A 9 -24.25 4.45 5.88
CA ASP A 9 -24.99 5.66 5.56
C ASP A 9 -25.31 5.67 4.05
N PRO A 10 -26.57 5.42 3.64
CA PRO A 10 -26.96 5.42 2.23
C PRO A 10 -26.89 6.81 1.59
N ALA A 11 -26.96 7.90 2.37
CA ALA A 11 -26.91 9.25 1.82
C ALA A 11 -25.51 9.62 1.30
N THR A 12 -24.47 9.03 1.89
CA THR A 12 -23.09 9.29 1.49
C THR A 12 -22.37 8.06 0.92
N ASP A 13 -23.06 6.92 0.82
CA ASP A 13 -22.52 5.62 0.39
C ASP A 13 -21.23 5.23 1.13
N ARG A 14 -21.23 5.46 2.45
CA ARG A 14 -20.04 5.25 3.29
C ARG A 14 -20.37 4.50 4.57
N ILE A 15 -19.34 3.89 5.14
CA ILE A 15 -19.42 3.17 6.41
C ILE A 15 -18.65 3.96 7.45
N GLY A 16 -19.27 4.17 8.61
CA GLY A 16 -18.68 4.88 9.73
C GLY A 16 -18.92 4.21 11.07
N GLU A 17 -18.00 4.42 11.98
CA GLU A 17 -18.14 4.08 13.40
C GLU A 17 -19.03 5.12 14.06
N TYR A 18 -20.10 4.69 14.70
CA TYR A 18 -20.94 5.56 15.51
C TYR A 18 -20.15 6.08 16.71
N GLN A 19 -20.09 7.40 16.83
CA GLN A 19 -19.36 8.06 17.92
C GLN A 19 -20.33 8.48 19.02
N ASP A 20 -21.28 9.35 18.68
CA ASP A 20 -22.26 9.90 19.62
C ASP A 20 -23.45 10.52 18.85
N ARG A 21 -24.44 11.02 19.57
CA ARG A 21 -25.58 11.76 19.02
C ARG A 21 -25.40 13.27 19.24
N SER A 22 -25.48 14.05 18.17
CA SER A 22 -25.50 15.51 18.23
C SER A 22 -26.86 16.04 17.75
N GLY A 23 -27.73 16.38 18.70
CA GLY A 23 -29.10 16.81 18.43
C GLY A 23 -29.90 15.72 17.68
N PRO A 24 -30.52 16.03 16.53
CA PRO A 24 -31.25 15.03 15.76
C PRO A 24 -30.33 14.08 14.97
N TYR A 25 -29.03 14.39 14.85
CA TYR A 25 -28.10 13.65 13.99
C TYR A 25 -27.24 12.66 14.76
N ALA A 26 -26.92 11.54 14.12
CA ALA A 26 -25.86 10.64 14.54
C ALA A 26 -24.51 11.16 14.02
N MET A 27 -23.47 11.12 14.86
CA MET A 27 -22.11 11.44 14.48
C MET A 27 -21.37 10.16 14.11
N LEU A 28 -20.87 10.10 12.88
CA LEU A 28 -20.10 8.97 12.35
C LEU A 28 -18.66 9.39 12.07
N ARG A 29 -17.72 8.50 12.38
CA ARG A 29 -16.31 8.63 12.02
C ARG A 29 -15.92 7.62 10.94
N PRO A 30 -15.13 7.99 9.92
CA PRO A 30 -14.76 7.03 8.89
C PRO A 30 -13.90 5.91 9.45
N VAL A 31 -14.09 4.69 8.93
CA VAL A 31 -13.21 3.56 9.26
C VAL A 31 -11.78 3.92 8.83
N GLY A 32 -10.82 3.85 9.74
CA GLY A 32 -9.43 4.28 9.51
C GLY A 32 -9.10 5.72 9.86
N GLY A 33 -10.08 6.50 10.33
CA GLY A 33 -9.92 7.89 10.73
C GLY A 33 -10.24 8.88 9.60
N GLY A 34 -10.31 10.17 9.96
CA GLY A 34 -10.69 11.24 9.04
C GLY A 34 -11.78 12.14 9.62
N ARG A 35 -12.36 13.00 8.77
CA ARG A 35 -13.36 13.97 9.20
C ARG A 35 -14.68 13.27 9.52
N GLU A 36 -15.17 13.46 10.74
CA GLU A 36 -16.48 13.01 11.17
C GLU A 36 -17.59 13.69 10.37
N TRP A 37 -18.72 13.00 10.21
CA TRP A 37 -19.89 13.55 9.53
C TRP A 37 -21.17 13.23 10.29
N GLN A 38 -22.17 14.10 10.07
CA GLN A 38 -23.51 13.94 10.59
C GLN A 38 -24.34 13.10 9.62
N ALA A 39 -25.11 12.16 10.14
CA ALA A 39 -26.04 11.36 9.37
C ALA A 39 -27.41 11.31 10.06
N ASP A 40 -28.47 11.12 9.28
CA ASP A 40 -29.81 10.90 9.82
C ASP A 40 -29.88 9.50 10.45
N PRO A 41 -30.08 9.37 11.78
CA PRO A 41 -30.13 8.08 12.45
C PRO A 41 -31.24 7.16 11.93
N ALA A 42 -32.30 7.70 11.31
CA ALA A 42 -33.38 6.91 10.73
C ALA A 42 -32.98 6.26 9.40
N ALA A 43 -32.02 6.84 8.67
CA ALA A 43 -31.50 6.30 7.41
C ALA A 43 -30.35 5.30 7.62
N LEU A 44 -29.72 5.31 8.79
CA LEU A 44 -28.61 4.43 9.11
C LEU A 44 -29.06 2.99 9.30
N ARG A 45 -28.26 2.06 8.78
CA ARG A 45 -28.40 0.63 9.06
C ARG A 45 -27.08 0.01 9.54
N PRO A 46 -27.12 -1.09 10.29
CA PRO A 46 -25.94 -1.90 10.55
C PRO A 46 -25.23 -2.26 9.24
N ALA A 47 -23.92 -2.06 9.19
CA ALA A 47 -23.11 -2.55 8.08
C ALA A 47 -23.10 -4.08 8.09
N THR A 48 -23.16 -4.71 6.92
CA THR A 48 -23.00 -6.17 6.77
C THR A 48 -21.55 -6.58 7.02
N ASP A 49 -21.27 -7.87 7.28
CA ASP A 49 -19.90 -8.39 7.41
C ASP A 49 -19.01 -8.01 6.23
N ARG A 50 -19.55 -8.16 5.01
CA ARG A 50 -18.84 -7.81 3.78
C ARG A 50 -18.48 -6.32 3.75
N GLU A 51 -19.43 -5.46 4.07
CA GLU A 51 -19.24 -4.00 4.14
C GLU A 51 -18.20 -3.61 5.17
N ARG A 52 -18.25 -4.21 6.37
CA ARG A 52 -17.23 -4.00 7.43
C ARG A 52 -15.83 -4.37 6.94
N LEU A 53 -15.68 -5.55 6.32
CA LEU A 53 -14.40 -6.00 5.76
C LEU A 53 -13.90 -5.07 4.66
N HIS A 54 -14.78 -4.67 3.74
CA HIS A 54 -14.43 -3.74 2.67
C HIS A 54 -13.97 -2.39 3.22
N ALA A 55 -14.66 -1.84 4.21
CA ALA A 55 -14.28 -0.59 4.86
C ALA A 55 -12.91 -0.70 5.54
N GLY A 56 -12.66 -1.79 6.27
CA GLY A 56 -11.37 -2.05 6.93
C GLY A 56 -10.21 -2.19 5.94
N VAL A 57 -10.40 -2.93 4.84
CA VAL A 57 -9.40 -3.07 3.78
C VAL A 57 -9.13 -1.74 3.08
N ARG A 58 -10.19 -0.98 2.75
CA ARG A 58 -10.08 0.35 2.15
C ARG A 58 -9.29 1.29 3.05
N ALA A 59 -9.60 1.33 4.33
CA ALA A 59 -8.88 2.11 5.33
C ALA A 59 -7.39 1.74 5.41
N ALA A 60 -7.06 0.44 5.39
CA ALA A 60 -5.67 -0.02 5.39
C ALA A 60 -4.92 0.40 4.12
N ASN A 61 -5.57 0.29 2.96
CA ASN A 61 -5.02 0.70 1.68
C ASN A 61 -4.79 2.21 1.61
N ASP A 62 -5.77 3.01 2.03
CA ASP A 62 -5.69 4.48 2.03
C ASP A 62 -4.54 4.97 2.95
N ARG A 63 -4.36 4.34 4.13
CA ARG A 63 -3.22 4.65 5.01
C ARG A 63 -1.87 4.35 4.36
N THR A 64 -1.76 3.24 3.64
CA THR A 64 -0.53 2.88 2.92
C THR A 64 -0.27 3.84 1.76
N ALA A 65 -1.31 4.24 1.04
CA ALA A 65 -1.21 5.19 -0.07
C ALA A 65 -0.84 6.61 0.38
N ALA A 66 -1.24 7.01 1.60
CA ALA A 66 -0.93 8.33 2.17
C ALA A 66 0.52 8.46 2.65
N LEU A 67 1.20 7.35 2.94
CA LEU A 67 2.64 7.37 3.12
C LEU A 67 3.27 7.67 1.76
N PRO A 68 4.26 8.59 1.67
CA PRO A 68 5.09 8.62 0.48
C PRO A 68 5.61 7.21 0.32
N SER A 69 5.31 6.58 -0.81
CA SER A 69 6.08 5.43 -1.23
C SER A 69 7.53 5.92 -1.18
N ALA A 70 8.31 5.53 -0.17
CA ALA A 70 9.75 5.51 -0.34
C ALA A 70 9.93 4.89 -1.72
N PRO A 71 10.65 5.53 -2.67
CA PRO A 71 10.70 5.01 -4.03
C PRO A 71 10.98 3.54 -3.86
N LEU A 72 10.05 2.69 -4.31
CA LEU A 72 9.94 1.25 -3.98
C LEU A 72 11.14 0.44 -4.55
N ASP A 73 12.21 1.17 -4.83
CA ASP A 73 13.15 1.09 -5.91
C ASP A 73 14.60 1.37 -5.45
N ALA A 74 14.82 1.67 -4.17
CA ALA A 74 16.18 1.91 -3.68
C ALA A 74 16.77 0.69 -2.96
N VAL A 75 16.04 0.13 -1.99
CA VAL A 75 16.58 -0.90 -1.09
C VAL A 75 16.33 -2.33 -1.61
N GLY A 76 15.27 -2.53 -2.40
CA GLY A 76 14.90 -3.85 -2.94
C GLY A 76 14.98 -3.99 -4.47
N ARG A 77 15.03 -2.89 -5.23
CA ARG A 77 15.06 -2.99 -6.70
C ARG A 77 16.46 -3.44 -7.16
N PRO A 78 16.50 -4.43 -8.07
CA PRO A 78 17.73 -4.86 -8.71
C PRO A 78 18.45 -3.68 -9.40
N PRO A 79 19.79 -3.54 -9.28
CA PRO A 79 20.54 -2.52 -10.02
C PRO A 79 20.28 -2.63 -11.53
N ARG A 80 20.17 -1.48 -12.21
CA ARG A 80 20.05 -1.43 -13.68
C ARG A 80 21.43 -1.32 -14.31
N PRO A 81 21.71 -2.01 -15.42
CA PRO A 81 22.99 -1.86 -16.12
C PRO A 81 23.17 -0.43 -16.64
N VAL A 82 24.39 0.11 -16.57
CA VAL A 82 24.72 1.41 -17.19
C VAL A 82 24.70 1.23 -18.71
N PRO A 83 23.97 2.06 -19.48
CA PRO A 83 23.93 1.96 -20.93
C PRO A 83 25.33 2.00 -21.55
N GLY A 84 25.61 1.08 -22.49
CA GLY A 84 26.90 0.98 -23.17
C GLY A 84 28.01 0.26 -22.39
N CYS A 85 27.77 -0.16 -21.15
CA CYS A 85 28.74 -0.97 -20.41
C CYS A 85 28.46 -2.48 -20.58
N PRO A 86 29.32 -3.25 -21.27
CA PRO A 86 29.08 -4.67 -21.53
C PRO A 86 29.12 -5.52 -20.26
N ALA A 87 29.99 -5.19 -19.30
CA ALA A 87 30.07 -5.90 -18.01
C ALA A 87 28.78 -5.74 -17.20
N CYS A 88 28.19 -4.54 -17.21
CA CYS A 88 26.89 -4.29 -16.60
C CYS A 88 25.79 -5.14 -17.25
N LEU A 89 25.77 -5.20 -18.60
CA LEU A 89 24.77 -5.97 -19.35
C LEU A 89 24.88 -7.47 -19.03
N GLN A 90 26.08 -8.03 -19.05
CA GLN A 90 26.33 -9.44 -18.75
C GLN A 90 25.83 -9.85 -17.35
N LEU A 91 26.06 -9.01 -16.34
CA LEU A 91 25.54 -9.26 -14.99
C LEU A 91 24.01 -9.17 -14.93
N ALA A 92 23.39 -8.26 -15.69
CA ALA A 92 21.93 -8.15 -15.78
C ALA A 92 21.31 -9.36 -16.51
N GLU A 93 21.92 -9.83 -17.60
CA GLU A 93 21.53 -11.05 -18.32
C GLU A 93 21.68 -12.29 -17.44
N GLY A 94 22.80 -12.41 -16.71
CA GLY A 94 23.02 -13.50 -15.76
C GLY A 94 21.97 -13.56 -14.66
N ARG A 95 21.54 -12.41 -14.16
CA ARG A 95 20.41 -12.31 -13.21
C ARG A 95 19.10 -12.79 -13.82
N GLU A 96 18.80 -12.41 -15.06
CA GLU A 96 17.58 -12.83 -15.75
C GLU A 96 17.57 -14.33 -16.02
N ALA A 97 18.71 -14.90 -16.43
CA ALA A 97 18.88 -16.33 -16.57
C ALA A 97 18.67 -17.08 -15.24
N ALA A 98 19.26 -16.58 -14.14
CA ALA A 98 19.07 -17.15 -12.81
C ALA A 98 17.59 -17.14 -12.37
N ARG A 99 16.87 -16.03 -12.64
CA ARG A 99 15.43 -15.93 -12.38
C ARG A 99 14.62 -16.95 -13.18
N ALA A 100 14.96 -17.14 -14.46
CA ALA A 100 14.25 -18.06 -15.34
C ALA A 100 14.32 -19.52 -14.85
N VAL A 101 15.39 -19.89 -14.14
CA VAL A 101 15.57 -21.22 -13.54
C VAL A 101 15.32 -21.24 -12.02
N CYS A 102 14.77 -20.16 -11.46
CA CYS A 102 14.47 -19.99 -10.03
C CYS A 102 15.70 -20.13 -9.09
N ASP A 103 16.91 -19.81 -9.55
CA ASP A 103 18.11 -19.75 -8.71
C ASP A 103 18.23 -18.40 -7.99
N ARG A 104 17.75 -18.36 -6.74
CA ARG A 104 17.71 -17.15 -5.91
C ARG A 104 19.09 -16.71 -5.44
N SER A 105 20.02 -17.63 -5.28
CA SER A 105 21.39 -17.32 -4.87
C SER A 105 22.11 -16.62 -6.00
N ALA A 106 22.09 -17.19 -7.21
CA ALA A 106 22.71 -16.58 -8.37
C ALA A 106 22.07 -15.23 -8.75
N GLU A 107 20.76 -15.08 -8.60
CA GLU A 107 20.07 -13.79 -8.78
C GLU A 107 20.64 -12.72 -7.83
N THR A 108 20.86 -13.09 -6.57
CA THR A 108 21.39 -12.19 -5.53
C THR A 108 22.85 -11.83 -5.81
N ASP A 109 23.67 -12.82 -6.15
CA ASP A 109 25.09 -12.61 -6.48
C ASP A 109 25.25 -11.66 -7.68
N ALA A 110 24.46 -11.84 -8.74
CA ALA A 110 24.46 -10.95 -9.90
C ALA A 110 24.11 -9.50 -9.50
N ASN A 111 23.15 -9.30 -8.58
CA ASN A 111 22.83 -7.98 -8.04
C ASN A 111 23.99 -7.38 -7.22
N VAL A 112 24.68 -8.18 -6.41
CA VAL A 112 25.83 -7.74 -5.61
C VAL A 112 26.99 -7.33 -6.52
N LEU A 113 27.33 -8.17 -7.48
CA LEU A 113 28.41 -7.92 -8.45
C LEU A 113 28.12 -6.69 -9.31
N LEU A 114 26.87 -6.50 -9.75
CA LEU A 114 26.52 -5.33 -10.56
C LEU A 114 26.66 -4.03 -9.77
N ARG A 115 26.22 -4.00 -8.49
CA ARG A 115 26.43 -2.84 -7.62
C ARG A 115 27.91 -2.60 -7.34
N GLN A 116 28.70 -3.66 -7.17
CA GLN A 116 30.14 -3.55 -6.95
C GLN A 116 30.84 -2.93 -8.16
N HIS A 117 30.60 -3.46 -9.35
CA HIS A 117 31.15 -2.94 -10.60
C HIS A 117 30.77 -1.48 -10.81
N GLN A 118 29.51 -1.11 -10.59
CA GLN A 118 29.07 0.29 -10.71
C GLN A 118 29.78 1.24 -9.76
N ARG A 119 30.03 0.82 -8.51
CA ARG A 119 30.79 1.64 -7.56
C ARG A 119 32.26 1.79 -7.96
N GLN A 120 32.83 0.81 -8.65
CA GLN A 120 34.25 0.81 -9.04
C GLN A 120 34.47 1.58 -10.34
N GLU A 121 33.61 1.39 -11.34
CA GLU A 121 33.85 1.82 -12.72
C GLU A 121 33.00 3.02 -13.15
N HIS A 122 31.83 3.24 -12.54
CA HIS A 122 30.83 4.23 -13.00
C HIS A 122 30.54 5.33 -11.99
N ARG A 123 31.09 5.23 -10.78
CA ARG A 123 30.91 6.24 -9.73
C ARG A 123 32.12 7.17 -9.76
N ALA A 124 31.99 8.28 -10.49
CA ALA A 124 32.83 9.46 -10.29
C ALA A 124 32.47 10.15 -8.95
#